data_AF-A0A968UA01-F1
#
_entry.id   AF-A0A968UA01-F1
#
_cell.length_a   1.000
_cell.length_b   1.000
_cell.length_c   1.000
_cell.angle_alpha   90.00
_cell.angle_beta   90.00
_cell.angle_gamma   90.00
#
_symmetry.space_group_name_H-M   'P 1'
#
loop_
_entity.id
_entity.type
_entity.pdbx_description
1 polymer ?
#
loop_
_entity_poly.entity_id
_entity_poly.type
_entity_poly.pdbx_seq_one_letter_code
_entity_poly.pdbx_strand_id
1 'polypeptide(L)'
;MTIKWNYRVFLEDNGDYIIREVFYEADGSIAGCTENAVEPWGKSLEELAQNIEWFKEALTLPVLTLADIPEPLRKSESKQEQSDNISHEQLMVELGLAETSGVN
;
A
#
# COMPACT_ATOMS: atom_id res chain seq x y z
N MET A 1 4.10 12.38 17.79
CA MET A 1 3.59 11.00 17.75
C MET A 1 4.43 10.26 16.73
N THR A 2 5.23 9.28 17.17
CA THR A 2 6.11 8.51 16.28
C THR A 2 5.43 7.19 15.99
N ILE A 3 4.89 7.06 14.78
CA ILE A 3 4.34 5.80 14.29
C ILE A 3 5.51 5.00 13.76
N LYS A 4 5.66 3.76 14.21
CA LYS A 4 6.67 2.84 13.68
C LYS A 4 6.01 1.90 12.69
N TRP A 5 6.71 1.56 11.63
CA TRP A 5 6.26 0.57 10.66
C TRP A 5 7.27 -0.58 10.60
N ASN A 6 6.80 -1.79 10.35
CA ASN A 6 7.63 -2.98 10.22
C ASN A 6 6.97 -4.00 9.29
N TYR A 7 7.75 -4.73 8.51
CA TYR A 7 7.21 -5.80 7.66
C TYR A 7 6.93 -7.06 8.50
N ARG A 8 5.75 -7.65 8.31
CA ARG A 8 5.38 -8.91 8.96
C ARG A 8 4.78 -9.87 7.96
N VAL A 9 5.08 -11.15 8.14
CA VAL A 9 4.45 -12.23 7.39
C VAL A 9 3.08 -12.52 7.98
N PHE A 10 2.08 -12.59 7.11
CA PHE A 10 0.72 -12.98 7.42
C PHE A 10 0.39 -14.29 6.73
N LEU A 11 -0.33 -15.13 7.46
CA LEU A 11 -0.97 -16.32 6.91
C LEU A 11 -2.43 -15.97 6.60
N GLU A 12 -2.79 -16.07 5.33
CA GLU A 12 -4.16 -15.92 4.84
C GLU A 12 -4.98 -17.18 5.14
N ASP A 13 -6.31 -17.04 5.14
CA ASP A 13 -7.24 -18.16 5.38
C ASP A 13 -7.10 -19.28 4.32
N ASN A 14 -6.69 -18.90 3.10
CA ASN A 14 -6.41 -19.84 2.01
C ASN A 14 -5.10 -20.64 2.21
N GLY A 15 -4.31 -20.32 3.23
CA GLY A 15 -3.01 -20.96 3.50
C GLY A 15 -1.82 -20.29 2.79
N ASP A 16 -2.04 -19.18 2.09
CA ASP A 16 -1.00 -18.40 1.45
C ASP A 16 -0.25 -17.52 2.46
N TYR A 17 1.07 -17.39 2.28
CA TYR A 17 1.91 -16.50 3.06
C TYR A 17 2.15 -15.20 2.29
N ILE A 18 1.80 -14.07 2.90
CA ILE A 18 2.02 -12.76 2.30
C ILE A 18 2.72 -11.82 3.29
N ILE A 19 3.51 -10.88 2.78
CA ILE A 19 4.17 -9.87 3.61
C ILE A 19 3.35 -8.59 3.53
N ARG A 20 2.99 -8.04 4.70
CA ARG A 20 2.26 -6.78 4.84
C ARG A 20 3.05 -5.83 5.72
N GLU A 21 2.84 -4.54 5.54
CA GLU A 21 3.38 -3.51 6.44
C GLU A 21 2.46 -3.39 7.65
N VAL A 22 3.04 -3.47 8.85
CA VAL A 22 2.33 -3.32 10.12
C VAL A 22 2.79 -2.04 10.78
N PHE A 23 1.83 -1.19 11.12
CA PHE A 23 2.01 0.06 11.82
C PHE A 23 1.79 -0.16 13.31
N TYR A 24 2.67 0.37 14.13
CA TYR A 24 2.63 0.30 15.59
C TYR A 24 2.51 1.71 16.16
N GLU A 25 1.64 1.84 17.14
CA GLU A 25 1.50 3.03 17.97
C GLU A 25 2.75 3.23 18.84
N ALA A 26 2.88 4.42 19.43
CA ALA A 26 3.99 4.72 20.36
C ALA A 26 4.01 3.79 21.60
N ASP A 27 2.88 3.20 21.95
CA ASP A 27 2.71 2.22 23.04
C ASP A 27 3.14 0.79 22.64
N GLY A 28 3.45 0.56 21.36
CA GLY A 28 3.79 -0.77 20.83
C GLY A 28 2.58 -1.61 20.44
N SER A 29 1.37 -1.10 20.63
CA SER A 29 0.14 -1.70 20.13
C SER A 29 0.06 -1.60 18.60
N ILE A 30 -0.52 -2.61 17.95
CA ILE A 30 -0.70 -2.60 16.49
C ILE A 30 -1.74 -1.54 16.14
N ALA A 31 -1.30 -0.50 15.44
CA ALA A 31 -2.10 0.59 14.90
C ALA A 31 -2.82 0.20 13.61
N GLY A 32 -2.28 -0.78 12.86
CA GLY A 32 -2.88 -1.31 11.63
C GLY A 32 -1.93 -2.07 10.72
N CYS A 33 -2.45 -2.56 9.60
CA CYS A 33 -1.67 -3.22 8.56
C CYS A 33 -2.17 -2.88 7.15
N THR A 34 -1.33 -3.07 6.13
CA THR A 34 -1.74 -2.94 4.72
C THR A 34 -2.72 -4.05 4.31
N GLU A 35 -3.67 -3.70 3.43
CA GLU A 35 -4.69 -4.64 2.94
C GLU A 35 -4.10 -5.67 1.97
N ASN A 36 -3.11 -5.28 1.17
CA ASN A 36 -2.50 -6.12 0.15
C ASN A 36 -1.05 -6.48 0.48
N ALA A 37 -0.57 -7.54 -0.16
CA ALA A 37 0.83 -7.92 -0.12
C ALA A 37 1.69 -6.77 -0.67
N VAL A 38 2.80 -6.49 0.02
CA VAL A 38 3.72 -5.43 -0.38
C VAL A 38 4.83 -6.04 -1.23
N GLU A 39 5.15 -5.38 -2.34
CA GLU A 39 6.24 -5.75 -3.23
C GLU A 39 7.50 -4.97 -2.87
N PRO A 40 8.70 -5.57 -2.93
CA PRO A 40 9.92 -4.85 -2.65
C PRO A 40 10.20 -3.82 -3.75
N TRP A 41 10.44 -2.58 -3.35
CA TRP A 41 10.65 -1.48 -4.28
C TRP A 41 11.77 -0.55 -3.81
N GLY A 42 12.54 -0.03 -4.76
CA GLY A 42 13.59 0.96 -4.53
C GLY A 42 13.96 1.67 -5.82
N LYS A 43 14.35 2.95 -5.74
CA LYS A 43 14.81 3.72 -6.91
C LYS A 43 16.24 3.35 -7.32
N SER A 44 16.98 2.73 -6.42
CA SER A 44 18.35 2.25 -6.63
C SER A 44 18.49 0.79 -6.20
N LEU A 45 19.51 0.10 -6.73
CA LEU A 45 19.82 -1.28 -6.36
C LEU A 45 20.06 -1.45 -4.85
N GLU A 46 20.70 -0.49 -4.21
CA GLU A 46 20.95 -0.47 -2.77
C GLU A 46 19.65 -0.37 -1.96
N GLU A 47 18.71 0.49 -2.37
CA GLU A 47 17.41 0.62 -1.73
C GLU A 47 16.57 -0.65 -1.88
N LEU A 48 16.59 -1.24 -3.08
CA LEU A 48 15.90 -2.51 -3.33
C LEU A 48 16.49 -3.64 -2.49
N ALA A 49 17.82 -3.73 -2.40
CA ALA A 49 18.50 -4.72 -1.58
C ALA A 49 18.14 -4.55 -0.09
N GLN A 50 18.16 -3.32 0.42
CA GLN A 50 17.76 -3.01 1.79
C GLN A 50 16.29 -3.39 2.06
N ASN A 51 15.42 -3.15 1.08
CA ASN A 51 14.00 -3.51 1.19
C ASN A 51 13.82 -5.04 1.27
N ILE A 52 14.55 -5.79 0.43
CA ILE A 52 14.57 -7.25 0.48
C ILE A 52 15.14 -7.75 1.82
N GLU A 53 16.14 -7.09 2.40
CA GLU A 53 16.65 -7.44 3.72
C GLU A 53 15.59 -7.28 4.81
N TRP A 54 14.79 -6.22 4.77
CA TRP A 54 13.66 -6.07 5.70
C TRP A 54 12.59 -7.15 5.51
N PHE A 55 12.33 -7.58 4.28
CA PHE A 55 11.45 -8.73 4.02
C PHE A 55 12.01 -10.02 4.59
N LYS A 56 13.32 -10.24 4.46
CA LYS A 56 13.99 -11.40 5.06
C LYS A 56 13.92 -11.37 6.59
N GLU A 57 14.08 -10.19 7.20
CA GLU A 57 13.92 -10.03 8.64
C GLU A 57 12.48 -10.36 9.07
N ALA A 58 11.47 -9.94 8.31
CA ALA A 58 10.08 -10.29 8.56
C ALA A 58 9.82 -11.80 8.61
N LEU A 59 10.53 -12.59 7.78
CA LEU A 59 10.44 -14.06 7.79
C LEU A 59 11.02 -14.71 9.05
N THR A 60 11.87 -14.00 9.80
CA THR A 60 12.42 -14.48 11.08
C THR A 60 11.48 -14.24 12.26
N LEU A 61 10.48 -13.38 12.05
CA LEU A 61 9.50 -13.01 13.06
C LEU A 61 8.29 -13.95 13.04
N PRO A 62 7.53 -14.06 14.15
CA PRO A 62 6.38 -14.93 14.19
C PRO A 62 5.31 -14.50 13.17
N VAL A 63 4.76 -15.47 12.44
CA VAL A 63 3.71 -15.25 11.45
C VAL A 63 2.44 -14.77 12.15
N LEU A 64 1.87 -13.68 11.64
CA LEU A 64 0.62 -13.11 12.13
C LEU A 64 -0.56 -13.62 11.30
N THR A 65 -1.76 -13.46 11.83
CA THR A 65 -3.01 -13.77 11.11
C THR A 65 -3.92 -12.56 11.17
N LEU A 66 -4.90 -12.47 10.27
CA LEU A 66 -5.93 -11.42 10.31
C LEU A 66 -6.79 -11.44 11.59
N ALA A 67 -6.70 -12.50 12.39
CA ALA A 67 -7.33 -12.59 13.71
C ALA A 67 -6.53 -11.86 14.81
N ASP A 68 -5.22 -11.65 14.61
CA ASP A 68 -4.34 -10.95 15.57
C ASP A 68 -4.45 -9.42 15.45
N ILE A 69 -4.91 -8.93 14.30
CA ILE A 69 -5.09 -7.51 14.05
C ILE A 69 -6.44 -7.04 14.63
N PRO A 70 -6.45 -6.02 15.51
CA PRO A 70 -7.68 -5.51 16.09
C PRO A 70 -8.64 -5.00 15.02
N GLU A 71 -9.92 -5.31 15.18
CA GLU A 71 -10.98 -5.13 14.18
C GLU A 71 -11.33 -3.71 13.71
N PRO A 72 -11.04 -2.57 14.38
CA PRO A 72 -11.47 -1.27 13.87
C PRO A 72 -10.82 -0.85 12.53
N LEU A 73 -9.95 -1.69 11.96
CA LEU A 73 -9.21 -1.43 10.72
C LEU A 73 -9.58 -2.38 9.58
N ARG A 74 -10.51 -3.33 9.80
CA ARG A 74 -11.08 -4.19 8.73
C ARG A 74 -11.91 -3.40 7.70
N LYS A 75 -12.06 -2.08 7.87
CA LYS A 75 -12.77 -1.18 6.96
C LYS A 75 -11.93 0.06 6.63
N SER A 76 -10.96 -0.14 5.75
CA SER A 76 -10.75 0.80 4.66
C SER A 76 -10.41 -0.08 3.48
N GLU A 77 -11.40 -0.70 2.83
CA GLU A 77 -11.93 -0.10 1.60
C GLU A 77 -10.81 0.70 0.94
N SER A 78 -10.07 0.05 0.05
CA SER A 78 -9.62 0.60 -1.22
C SER A 78 -10.12 2.03 -1.50
N LYS A 79 -9.61 3.02 -0.79
CA LYS A 79 -9.33 4.31 -1.39
C LYS A 79 -8.02 4.08 -2.13
N GLN A 80 -8.14 3.44 -3.30
CA GLN A 80 -7.51 4.06 -4.46
C GLN A 80 -7.80 5.54 -4.29
N GLU A 81 -6.75 6.34 -4.13
CA GLU A 81 -6.88 7.77 -4.17
C GLU A 81 -7.68 8.06 -5.43
N GLN A 82 -8.96 8.35 -5.23
CA GLN A 82 -9.81 9.04 -6.18
C GLN A 82 -9.22 10.45 -6.22
N SER A 83 -8.00 10.54 -6.76
CA SER A 83 -7.55 11.74 -7.41
C SER A 83 -8.60 11.95 -8.49
N ASP A 84 -9.37 13.01 -8.33
CA ASP A 84 -10.24 13.59 -9.36
C ASP A 84 -9.36 13.94 -10.58
N ASN A 85 -8.86 12.90 -11.27
CA ASN A 85 -8.18 13.03 -12.53
C ASN A 85 -9.29 13.25 -13.56
N ILE A 86 -9.56 14.52 -13.80
CA ILE A 86 -10.29 15.00 -14.96
C ILE A 86 -9.75 14.28 -16.20
N SER A 87 -10.63 13.62 -16.93
CA SER A 87 -10.24 12.91 -18.15
C SER A 87 -9.71 13.91 -19.19
N HIS A 88 -8.80 13.47 -20.07
CA HIS A 88 -8.21 14.32 -21.12
C HIS A 88 -9.26 15.13 -21.91
N GLU A 89 -10.41 14.51 -22.21
CA GLU A 89 -11.54 15.19 -22.85
C GLU A 89 -12.12 16.35 -22.02
N GLN A 90 -12.22 16.20 -20.69
CA GLN A 90 -12.71 17.27 -19.82
C GLN A 90 -11.70 18.42 -19.71
N LEU A 91 -10.39 18.13 -19.69
CA LEU A 91 -9.33 19.14 -19.74
C LEU A 91 -9.38 19.95 -21.03
N MET A 92 -9.59 19.31 -22.18
CA MET A 92 -9.68 19.99 -23.48
C MET A 92 -10.90 20.92 -23.57
N VAL A 93 -12.02 20.54 -22.95
CA VAL A 93 -13.23 21.36 -22.86
C VAL A 93 -13.03 22.53 -21.89
N GLU A 94 -12.45 22.30 -20.71
CA GLU A 94 -12.23 23.36 -19.70
C GLU A 94 -11.19 24.39 -20.15
N LEU A 95 -10.12 23.95 -20.82
CA LEU A 95 -9.07 24.82 -21.36
C LEU A 95 -9.47 25.49 -22.69
N GLY A 96 -10.66 25.18 -23.23
CA GLY A 96 -11.15 25.76 -24.49
C GLY A 96 -10.32 25.37 -25.72
N LEU A 97 -9.57 24.27 -25.64
CA LEU A 97 -8.64 23.80 -26.66
C LEU A 97 -9.25 22.70 -27.54
N ALA A 98 -10.59 22.63 -27.68
CA ALA A 98 -11.22 21.78 -28.67
C ALA A 98 -10.83 22.27 -30.07
N GLU A 99 -9.68 21.81 -30.54
CA GLU A 99 -9.16 22.05 -31.87
C GLU A 99 -10.13 21.42 -32.87
N THR A 100 -10.98 22.27 -33.45
CA THR A 100 -11.65 21.97 -34.70
C THR A 100 -10.57 21.92 -35.80
N SER A 101 -9.94 20.77 -35.93
CA SER A 101 -9.26 20.34 -37.15
C SER A 101 -10.19 19.29 -37.77
N GLY A 102 -10.98 19.47 -38.82
CA GLY A 102 -10.94 20.31 -40.02
C GLY A 102 -11.27 19.40 -41.22
N VAL A 103 -11.84 19.94 -42.31
CA VAL A 103 -12.15 19.32 -43.65
C VAL A 103 -13.57 18.75 -43.81
N ASN A 104 -14.49 19.50 -44.43
CA ASN A 104 -14.60 19.73 -45.89
C ASN A 104 -15.48 20.96 -46.16
#